data_AF-A0A841I366-F1
#
_entry.id   AF-A0A841I366-F1
#
_cell.length_a   1.000
_cell.length_b   1.000
_cell.length_c   1.000
_cell.angle_alpha   90.00
_cell.angle_beta   90.00
_cell.angle_gamma   90.00
#
_symmetry.space_group_name_H-M   'P 1'
#
loop_
_entity.id
_entity.type
_entity.pdbx_description
1 polymer ?
#
loop_
_entity_poly.entity_id
_entity_poly.type
_entity_poly.pdbx_seq_one_letter_code
_entity_poly.pdbx_strand_id
1 'polypeptide(L)'
;MRVLISVDMEGVTGVSSWVQVTPPEYGVAPYSTAEYERARLRMTREAAAATAGALEGGALEVIVNDSHNGMRNLIPEELHPEARWISGNDKELGMVQGLQDGVDALLFVGYHARAGSVGGPLAHTWNGHVQDVRVGGVSTGEYGINALVAGDWGVPVAFVSGDELAVEQVREQLGADIVGVAVKRGYSTYSAVHLHPERAQALIREGVREALGRLGRLKPWRLEGETRVEVDFDHEACADQCAPIPGTERVGPRTVAFSASSGVELFQKFRIVANTGDIKLHK
;
A
#
# COMPACT_ATOMS: atom_id res chain seq x y z
N MET A 1 -14.54 -18.60 0.58
CA MET A 1 -13.37 -17.75 0.32
C MET A 1 -13.51 -16.48 1.14
N ARG A 2 -12.51 -16.11 1.92
CA ARG A 2 -12.43 -14.85 2.67
C ARG A 2 -11.40 -13.93 2.02
N VAL A 3 -11.75 -12.68 1.78
CA VAL A 3 -10.91 -11.72 1.06
C VAL A 3 -10.57 -10.56 1.97
N LEU A 4 -9.29 -10.17 1.99
CA LEU A 4 -8.82 -8.92 2.59
C LEU A 4 -8.55 -7.90 1.49
N ILE A 5 -9.12 -6.71 1.62
CA ILE A 5 -8.87 -5.57 0.75
C ILE A 5 -8.08 -4.54 1.56
N SER A 6 -6.83 -4.28 1.19
CA SER A 6 -6.08 -3.13 1.69
C SER A 6 -6.35 -1.94 0.78
N VAL A 7 -6.83 -0.84 1.35
CA VAL A 7 -7.23 0.35 0.60
C VAL A 7 -6.35 1.52 0.95
N ASP A 8 -5.64 2.03 -0.04
CA ASP A 8 -4.84 3.23 0.03
C ASP A 8 -5.44 4.35 -0.86
N MET A 9 -4.95 5.59 -0.74
CA MET A 9 -5.63 6.75 -1.32
C MET A 9 -4.90 7.36 -2.52
N GLU A 10 -3.57 7.36 -2.51
CA GLU A 10 -2.73 8.04 -3.50
C GLU A 10 -2.98 7.51 -4.91
N GLY A 11 -3.30 6.22 -5.07
CA GLY A 11 -3.56 5.55 -6.35
C GLY A 11 -4.98 5.68 -6.87
N VAL A 12 -5.92 6.20 -6.08
CA VAL A 12 -7.35 6.33 -6.42
C VAL A 12 -7.55 7.28 -7.62
N THR A 13 -8.63 7.05 -8.38
CA THR A 13 -9.03 7.91 -9.50
C THR A 13 -9.30 9.34 -9.04
N GLY A 14 -8.78 10.31 -9.78
CA GLY A 14 -8.93 11.74 -9.51
C GLY A 14 -8.04 12.28 -8.38
N VAL A 15 -7.08 11.48 -7.89
CA VAL A 15 -6.04 11.89 -6.94
C VAL A 15 -4.70 12.13 -7.66
N SER A 16 -4.11 13.31 -7.48
CA SER A 16 -2.81 13.69 -8.05
C SER A 16 -2.04 14.70 -7.19
N SER A 17 -2.54 15.04 -6.00
CA SER A 17 -1.95 16.06 -5.12
C SER A 17 -2.07 15.66 -3.64
N TRP A 18 -1.04 16.00 -2.86
CA TRP A 18 -1.03 15.81 -1.40
C TRP A 18 -2.20 16.47 -0.68
N VAL A 19 -2.71 17.59 -1.20
CA VAL A 19 -3.90 18.29 -0.67
C VAL A 19 -5.15 17.40 -0.64
N GLN A 20 -5.22 16.41 -1.52
CA GLN A 20 -6.35 15.51 -1.65
C GLN A 20 -6.25 14.30 -0.72
N VAL A 21 -5.05 13.97 -0.22
CA VAL A 21 -4.82 12.77 0.60
C VAL A 21 -4.41 13.08 2.03
N THR A 22 -3.93 14.30 2.31
CA THR A 22 -3.53 14.67 3.67
C THR A 22 -4.75 14.99 4.55
N PRO A 23 -4.95 14.27 5.67
CA PRO A 23 -6.03 14.61 6.60
C PRO A 23 -5.80 16.00 7.23
N PRO A 24 -6.83 16.86 7.29
CA PRO A 24 -6.69 18.24 7.77
C PRO A 24 -6.14 18.37 9.19
N GLU A 25 -6.37 17.37 10.06
CA GLU A 25 -5.91 17.39 11.45
C GLU A 25 -4.38 17.30 11.62
N TYR A 26 -3.64 16.86 10.60
CA TYR A 26 -2.19 16.72 10.70
C TYR A 26 -1.42 18.02 10.45
N GLY A 27 -2.06 19.07 9.91
CA GLY A 27 -1.59 20.47 9.94
C GLY A 27 -0.22 20.81 9.32
N VAL A 28 0.59 19.84 8.89
CA VAL A 28 1.99 20.04 8.43
C VAL A 28 2.18 20.07 6.91
N ALA A 29 1.18 19.64 6.14
CA ALA A 29 1.19 19.65 4.68
C ALA A 29 0.06 20.56 4.16
N PRO A 30 0.08 20.99 2.88
CA PRO A 30 -1.05 21.73 2.32
C PRO A 30 -2.30 20.83 2.41
N TYR A 31 -3.34 21.31 3.10
CA TYR A 31 -4.57 20.57 3.34
C TYR A 31 -5.77 21.33 2.80
N SER A 32 -6.80 20.59 2.39
CA SER A 32 -8.11 21.13 2.05
C SER A 32 -9.16 20.11 2.44
N THR A 33 -9.98 20.42 3.43
CA THR A 33 -11.08 19.54 3.86
C THR A 33 -11.97 19.15 2.68
N ALA A 34 -12.30 20.09 1.79
CA ALA A 34 -13.17 19.81 0.65
C ALA A 34 -12.55 18.84 -0.36
N GLU A 35 -11.25 18.96 -0.64
CA GLU A 35 -10.56 18.06 -1.57
C GLU A 35 -10.31 16.69 -0.95
N TYR A 36 -9.96 16.65 0.34
CA TYR A 36 -9.78 15.41 1.10
C TYR A 36 -11.08 14.61 1.22
N GLU A 37 -12.21 15.24 1.57
CA GLU A 37 -13.51 14.55 1.63
C GLU A 37 -13.95 14.00 0.27
N ARG A 38 -13.65 14.71 -0.83
CA ARG A 38 -13.89 14.19 -2.18
C ARG A 38 -13.04 12.96 -2.50
N ALA A 39 -11.77 12.95 -2.08
CA ALA A 39 -10.89 11.81 -2.27
C ALA A 39 -11.32 10.60 -1.42
N ARG A 40 -11.66 10.81 -0.15
CA ARG A 40 -12.23 9.77 0.74
C ARG A 40 -13.47 9.11 0.15
N LEU A 41 -14.38 9.90 -0.41
CA LEU A 41 -15.58 9.37 -1.08
C LEU A 41 -15.22 8.49 -2.29
N ARG A 42 -14.25 8.92 -3.11
CA ARG A 42 -13.78 8.14 -4.26
C ARG A 42 -13.08 6.85 -3.83
N MET A 43 -12.17 6.93 -2.86
CA MET A 43 -11.49 5.79 -2.23
C MET A 43 -12.49 4.76 -1.73
N THR A 44 -13.50 5.22 -0.99
CA THR A 44 -14.55 4.36 -0.42
C THR A 44 -15.37 3.69 -1.53
N ARG A 45 -15.73 4.41 -2.60
CA ARG A 45 -16.48 3.84 -3.72
C ARG A 45 -15.67 2.86 -4.56
N GLU A 46 -14.36 3.05 -4.70
CA GLU A 46 -13.48 2.04 -5.31
C GLU A 46 -13.37 0.78 -4.43
N ALA A 47 -13.27 0.92 -3.10
CA ALA A 47 -13.32 -0.20 -2.16
C ALA A 47 -14.66 -0.94 -2.19
N ALA A 48 -15.78 -0.21 -2.30
CA ALA A 48 -17.11 -0.80 -2.46
C ALA A 48 -17.25 -1.57 -3.78
N ALA A 49 -16.68 -1.04 -4.88
CA ALA A 49 -16.65 -1.74 -6.16
C ALA A 49 -15.79 -3.01 -6.11
N ALA A 50 -14.62 -2.96 -5.46
CA ALA A 50 -13.79 -4.12 -5.22
C ALA A 50 -14.52 -5.17 -4.36
N THR A 51 -15.24 -4.75 -3.33
CA THR A 51 -16.06 -5.64 -2.50
C THR A 51 -17.15 -6.34 -3.31
N ALA A 52 -17.91 -5.59 -4.12
CA ALA A 52 -18.92 -6.18 -5.01
C ALA A 52 -18.31 -7.20 -5.98
N GLY A 53 -17.14 -6.86 -6.57
CA GLY A 53 -16.40 -7.78 -7.43
C GLY A 53 -15.94 -9.05 -6.71
N ALA A 54 -15.54 -8.93 -5.44
CA ALA A 54 -15.13 -10.07 -4.63
C ALA A 54 -16.31 -11.01 -4.35
N LEU A 55 -17.47 -10.46 -3.98
CA LEU A 55 -18.70 -11.23 -3.75
C LEU A 55 -19.17 -11.94 -5.02
N GLU A 56 -19.14 -11.26 -6.17
CA GLU A 56 -19.41 -11.87 -7.47
C GLU A 56 -18.39 -12.93 -7.88
N GLY A 57 -17.15 -12.80 -7.40
CA GLY A 57 -16.09 -13.79 -7.55
C GLY A 57 -16.22 -14.98 -6.57
N GLY A 58 -17.28 -15.03 -5.75
CA GLY A 58 -17.56 -16.13 -4.82
C GLY A 58 -16.94 -15.96 -3.43
N ALA A 59 -16.49 -14.75 -3.06
CA ALA A 59 -16.16 -14.45 -1.68
C ALA A 59 -17.40 -14.57 -0.79
N LEU A 60 -17.24 -15.18 0.39
CA LEU A 60 -18.27 -15.31 1.41
C LEU A 60 -18.13 -14.23 2.49
N GLU A 61 -16.92 -13.73 2.67
CA GLU A 61 -16.60 -12.67 3.63
C GLU A 61 -15.57 -11.74 3.00
N VAL A 62 -15.80 -10.44 3.15
CA VAL A 62 -14.88 -9.39 2.68
C VAL A 62 -14.57 -8.45 3.84
N ILE A 63 -13.27 -8.28 4.09
CA ILE A 63 -12.73 -7.36 5.09
C ILE A 63 -12.04 -6.22 4.34
N VAL A 64 -12.40 -4.98 4.61
CA VAL A 64 -11.81 -3.78 4.03
C VAL A 64 -10.95 -3.08 5.08
N ASN A 65 -9.64 -3.11 4.94
CA ASN A 65 -8.70 -2.43 5.81
C ASN A 65 -8.34 -1.06 5.22
N ASP A 66 -8.56 -0.02 6.01
CA ASP A 66 -8.08 1.32 5.70
C ASP A 66 -6.56 1.38 5.94
N SER A 67 -5.80 1.71 4.90
CA SER A 67 -4.34 1.62 4.88
C SER A 67 -3.65 2.96 4.68
N HIS A 68 -4.41 4.06 4.58
CA HIS A 68 -3.85 5.38 4.25
C HIS A 68 -3.67 6.26 5.49
N ASN A 69 -2.46 6.79 5.72
CA ASN A 69 -2.17 7.81 6.76
C ASN A 69 -2.76 7.47 8.16
N GLY A 70 -3.73 8.24 8.67
CA GLY A 70 -4.42 8.00 9.94
C GLY A 70 -5.34 6.79 9.96
N MET A 71 -5.56 6.14 8.80
CA MET A 71 -6.35 4.93 8.60
C MET A 71 -7.83 5.07 9.03
N ARG A 72 -8.38 6.28 8.92
CA ARG A 72 -9.78 6.66 9.28
C ARG A 72 -10.50 7.35 8.12
N ASN A 73 -10.16 6.98 6.91
CA ASN A 73 -10.55 7.60 5.66
C ASN A 73 -11.84 7.01 5.08
N LEU A 74 -12.06 5.70 5.22
CA LEU A 74 -13.27 5.04 4.70
C LEU A 74 -14.54 5.66 5.29
N ILE A 75 -15.57 5.83 4.45
CA ILE A 75 -16.89 6.33 4.84
C ILE A 75 -17.83 5.12 4.98
N PRO A 76 -18.17 4.68 6.21
CA PRO A 76 -18.91 3.42 6.40
C PRO A 76 -20.23 3.35 5.64
N GLU A 77 -20.96 4.45 5.51
CA GLU A 77 -22.25 4.54 4.83
C GLU A 77 -22.17 4.32 3.31
N GLU A 78 -20.98 4.47 2.72
CA GLU A 78 -20.74 4.28 1.28
C GLU A 78 -20.06 2.93 0.97
N LEU A 79 -19.71 2.14 2.00
CA LEU A 79 -19.20 0.79 1.82
C LEU A 79 -20.32 -0.17 1.43
N HIS A 80 -19.93 -1.30 0.81
CA HIS A 80 -20.87 -2.38 0.54
C HIS A 80 -21.41 -2.96 1.87
N PRO A 81 -22.73 -3.19 2.02
CA PRO A 81 -23.32 -3.59 3.31
C PRO A 81 -22.85 -4.94 3.86
N GLU A 82 -22.37 -5.83 2.98
CA GLU A 82 -21.78 -7.12 3.36
C GLU A 82 -20.29 -7.02 3.76
N ALA A 83 -19.68 -5.83 3.66
CA ALA A 83 -18.30 -5.62 4.06
C ALA A 83 -18.19 -5.45 5.58
N ARG A 84 -17.15 -6.06 6.17
CA ARG A 84 -16.60 -5.61 7.45
C ARG A 84 -15.44 -4.66 7.17
N TRP A 85 -15.21 -3.66 8.00
CA TRP A 85 -14.08 -2.75 7.81
C TRP A 85 -13.22 -2.62 9.06
N ILE A 86 -11.94 -2.31 8.85
CA ILE A 86 -10.94 -2.04 9.88
C ILE A 86 -10.52 -0.59 9.73
N SER A 87 -10.64 0.18 10.82
CA SER A 87 -10.30 1.60 10.86
C SER A 87 -9.50 1.92 12.12
N GLY A 88 -8.60 2.90 12.02
CA GLY A 88 -7.62 3.26 13.03
C GLY A 88 -6.19 2.88 12.64
N ASN A 89 -5.23 3.65 13.14
CA ASN A 89 -3.79 3.44 12.93
C ASN A 89 -3.19 2.58 14.07
N ASP A 90 -1.88 2.40 14.07
CA ASP A 90 -1.09 1.63 15.05
C ASP A 90 -1.45 0.14 15.10
N LYS A 91 -2.08 -0.35 14.03
CA LYS A 91 -2.40 -1.76 13.83
C LYS A 91 -1.12 -2.58 13.75
N GLU A 92 -1.13 -3.77 14.34
CA GLU A 92 0.05 -4.64 14.42
C GLU A 92 0.60 -4.98 13.03
N LEU A 93 -0.30 -5.29 12.07
CA LEU A 93 0.06 -5.61 10.68
C LEU A 93 -0.16 -4.43 9.72
N GLY A 94 -0.38 -3.22 10.24
CA GLY A 94 -0.50 -1.99 9.46
C GLY A 94 -1.52 -2.09 8.32
N MET A 95 -1.04 -1.91 7.08
CA MET A 95 -1.86 -1.89 5.85
C MET A 95 -2.48 -3.25 5.51
N VAL A 96 -2.06 -4.34 6.17
CA VAL A 96 -2.63 -5.68 5.95
C VAL A 96 -3.20 -6.28 7.23
N GLN A 97 -3.63 -5.43 8.18
CA GLN A 97 -4.42 -5.90 9.32
C GLN A 97 -5.67 -6.65 8.84
N GLY A 98 -5.92 -7.83 9.43
CA GLY A 98 -6.97 -8.74 9.02
C GLY A 98 -6.43 -10.07 8.49
N LEU A 99 -5.15 -10.15 8.09
CA LEU A 99 -4.51 -11.40 7.67
C LEU A 99 -4.60 -12.50 8.73
N GLN A 100 -4.45 -12.13 10.01
CA GLN A 100 -4.52 -13.06 11.14
C GLN A 100 -5.88 -13.73 11.31
N ASP A 101 -6.93 -13.20 10.66
CA ASP A 101 -8.28 -13.77 10.71
C ASP A 101 -8.44 -14.93 9.72
N GLY A 102 -7.41 -15.32 8.98
CA GLY A 102 -7.43 -16.46 8.04
C GLY A 102 -8.15 -16.10 6.74
N VAL A 103 -7.43 -15.44 5.84
CA VAL A 103 -7.95 -14.99 4.54
C VAL A 103 -7.31 -15.78 3.40
N ASP A 104 -8.00 -15.89 2.26
CA ASP A 104 -7.56 -16.67 1.10
C ASP A 104 -6.87 -15.81 0.03
N ALA A 105 -7.16 -14.51 0.00
CA ALA A 105 -6.62 -13.58 -0.99
C ALA A 105 -6.48 -12.16 -0.41
N LEU A 106 -5.41 -11.48 -0.83
CA LEU A 106 -5.17 -10.07 -0.57
C LEU A 106 -5.37 -9.25 -1.85
N LEU A 107 -6.14 -8.17 -1.77
CA LEU A 107 -6.37 -7.22 -2.85
C LEU A 107 -5.82 -5.85 -2.45
N PHE A 108 -5.05 -5.22 -3.34
CA PHE A 108 -4.58 -3.85 -3.20
C PHE A 108 -5.50 -2.92 -3.99
N VAL A 109 -6.09 -1.93 -3.34
CA VAL A 109 -6.97 -0.93 -3.98
C VAL A 109 -6.41 0.46 -3.72
N GLY A 110 -6.26 1.25 -4.78
CA GLY A 110 -5.75 2.63 -4.67
C GLY A 110 -4.27 2.72 -4.31
N TYR A 111 -3.48 1.69 -4.60
CA TYR A 111 -2.03 1.67 -4.35
C TYR A 111 -1.26 2.52 -5.36
N HIS A 112 -0.05 2.94 -4.98
CA HIS A 112 0.81 3.80 -5.79
C HIS A 112 2.20 3.20 -6.01
N ALA A 113 2.95 3.77 -6.96
CA ALA A 113 4.32 3.39 -7.25
C ALA A 113 5.26 3.69 -6.05
N ARG A 114 6.34 2.91 -5.92
CA ARG A 114 7.34 3.07 -4.85
C ARG A 114 8.10 4.40 -4.93
N ALA A 115 8.77 4.80 -3.85
CA ALA A 115 9.62 5.99 -3.82
C ALA A 115 10.66 6.00 -4.96
N GLY A 116 10.98 7.19 -5.47
CA GLY A 116 11.92 7.36 -6.59
C GLY A 116 11.39 6.98 -7.97
N SER A 117 10.13 6.54 -8.08
CA SER A 117 9.53 6.16 -9.37
C SER A 117 9.23 7.36 -10.26
N VAL A 118 9.97 7.51 -11.35
CA VAL A 118 9.75 8.58 -12.34
C VAL A 118 8.40 8.38 -13.02
N GLY A 119 7.59 9.45 -13.05
CA GLY A 119 6.26 9.41 -13.66
C GLY A 119 5.17 8.79 -12.77
N GLY A 120 5.50 8.29 -11.58
CA GLY A 120 4.51 7.81 -10.60
C GLY A 120 3.85 8.96 -9.83
N PRO A 121 2.52 9.17 -9.92
CA PRO A 121 1.82 10.19 -9.14
C PRO A 121 1.94 9.89 -7.63
N LEU A 122 2.38 10.88 -6.85
CA LEU A 122 2.58 10.77 -5.40
C LEU A 122 3.45 9.57 -4.97
N ALA A 123 4.35 9.12 -5.85
CA ALA A 123 5.19 7.95 -5.59
C ALA A 123 6.07 8.16 -4.35
N HIS A 124 5.90 7.28 -3.37
CA HIS A 124 6.64 7.27 -2.11
C HIS A 124 6.64 5.85 -1.51
N THR A 125 7.26 5.67 -0.34
CA THR A 125 7.21 4.40 0.39
C THR A 125 7.19 4.70 1.87
N TRP A 126 6.02 4.51 2.48
CA TRP A 126 5.67 4.76 3.87
C TRP A 126 5.56 6.24 4.24
N ASN A 127 6.56 7.04 3.89
CA ASN A 127 6.62 8.47 4.16
C ASN A 127 7.51 9.21 3.16
N GLY A 128 7.63 10.53 3.31
CA GLY A 128 8.34 11.39 2.36
C GLY A 128 9.87 11.34 2.44
N HIS A 129 10.44 10.87 3.55
CA HIS A 129 11.91 10.82 3.73
C HIS A 129 12.52 9.48 3.34
N VAL A 130 11.76 8.39 3.28
CA VAL A 130 12.22 7.13 2.70
C VAL A 130 12.27 7.27 1.17
N GLN A 131 13.46 7.06 0.60
CA GLN A 131 13.74 7.23 -0.83
C GLN A 131 13.82 5.91 -1.60
N ASP A 132 14.18 4.82 -0.93
CA ASP A 132 14.14 3.46 -1.48
C ASP A 132 14.13 2.44 -0.33
N VAL A 133 13.53 1.28 -0.58
CA VAL A 133 13.60 0.11 0.29
C VAL A 133 14.02 -1.06 -0.57
N ARG A 134 15.17 -1.68 -0.28
CA ARG A 134 15.66 -2.86 -0.98
C ARG A 134 15.56 -4.08 -0.10
N VAL A 135 14.92 -5.13 -0.58
CA VAL A 135 14.81 -6.43 0.09
C VAL A 135 15.59 -7.44 -0.76
N GLY A 136 16.65 -8.03 -0.20
CA GLY A 136 17.52 -8.92 -0.96
C GLY A 136 18.18 -8.25 -2.17
N GLY A 137 18.40 -6.92 -2.11
CA GLY A 137 18.95 -6.13 -3.21
C GLY A 137 17.94 -5.67 -4.26
N VAL A 138 16.65 -6.01 -4.11
CA VAL A 138 15.59 -5.60 -5.05
C VAL A 138 14.74 -4.47 -4.44
N SER A 139 14.66 -3.33 -5.13
CA SER A 139 13.83 -2.20 -4.71
C SER A 139 12.34 -2.55 -4.69
N THR A 140 11.65 -2.14 -3.63
CA THR A 140 10.22 -2.40 -3.41
C THR A 140 9.52 -1.15 -2.89
N GLY A 141 8.19 -1.13 -3.02
CA GLY A 141 7.33 -0.18 -2.30
C GLY A 141 6.55 -0.86 -1.17
N GLU A 142 5.53 -0.15 -0.70
CA GLU A 142 4.58 -0.65 0.28
C GLU A 142 3.87 -1.93 -0.20
N TYR A 143 3.58 -2.04 -1.50
CA TYR A 143 3.00 -3.26 -2.08
C TYR A 143 3.83 -4.50 -1.78
N GLY A 144 5.15 -4.46 -1.95
CA GLY A 144 6.00 -5.63 -1.73
C GLY A 144 6.25 -5.90 -0.26
N ILE A 145 6.38 -4.86 0.58
CA ILE A 145 6.47 -5.02 2.05
C ILE A 145 5.20 -5.72 2.57
N ASN A 146 4.03 -5.24 2.16
CA ASN A 146 2.74 -5.81 2.54
C ASN A 146 2.54 -7.23 1.97
N ALA A 147 3.01 -7.50 0.75
CA ALA A 147 2.96 -8.83 0.16
C ALA A 147 3.83 -9.84 0.91
N LEU A 148 5.01 -9.43 1.41
CA LEU A 148 5.86 -10.27 2.25
C LEU A 148 5.18 -10.62 3.57
N VAL A 149 4.51 -9.65 4.21
CA VAL A 149 3.70 -9.91 5.41
C VAL A 149 2.62 -10.92 5.09
N ALA A 150 1.85 -10.74 4.01
CA ALA A 150 0.82 -11.70 3.57
C ALA A 150 1.38 -13.11 3.28
N GLY A 151 2.60 -13.17 2.75
CA GLY A 151 3.35 -14.39 2.50
C GLY A 151 3.54 -15.27 3.72
N ASP A 152 3.76 -14.69 4.91
CA ASP A 152 3.94 -15.44 6.15
C ASP A 152 2.69 -16.26 6.51
N TRP A 153 1.50 -15.77 6.16
CA TRP A 153 0.22 -16.50 6.29
C TRP A 153 -0.12 -17.37 5.07
N GLY A 154 0.73 -17.38 4.04
CA GLY A 154 0.46 -18.10 2.80
C GLY A 154 -0.64 -17.50 1.94
N VAL A 155 -0.89 -16.20 2.10
CA VAL A 155 -1.91 -15.47 1.35
C VAL A 155 -1.26 -14.83 0.11
N PRO A 156 -1.71 -15.16 -1.11
CA PRO A 156 -1.25 -14.48 -2.31
C PRO A 156 -1.93 -13.11 -2.48
N VAL A 157 -1.21 -12.18 -3.10
CA VAL A 157 -1.82 -10.97 -3.68
C VAL A 157 -2.50 -11.38 -4.99
N ALA A 158 -3.79 -11.10 -5.12
CA ALA A 158 -4.56 -11.50 -6.31
C ALA A 158 -4.90 -10.34 -7.24
N PHE A 159 -5.00 -9.13 -6.69
CA PHE A 159 -5.45 -7.95 -7.42
C PHE A 159 -4.68 -6.71 -6.99
N VAL A 160 -4.47 -5.79 -7.92
CA VAL A 160 -4.04 -4.43 -7.65
C VAL A 160 -4.80 -3.42 -8.51
N SER A 161 -5.27 -2.32 -7.90
CA SER A 161 -5.63 -1.10 -8.61
C SER A 161 -4.84 0.11 -8.12
N GLY A 162 -4.58 1.04 -9.02
CA GLY A 162 -3.72 2.19 -8.77
C GLY A 162 -3.39 2.97 -10.03
N ASP A 163 -2.27 3.70 -10.01
CA ASP A 163 -1.67 4.20 -11.25
C ASP A 163 -1.01 3.07 -12.08
N GLU A 164 -0.83 3.32 -13.38
CA GLU A 164 -0.22 2.37 -14.32
C GLU A 164 1.11 1.81 -13.83
N LEU A 165 1.98 2.64 -13.25
CA LEU A 165 3.30 2.22 -12.80
C LEU A 165 3.24 1.37 -11.53
N ALA A 166 2.32 1.67 -10.60
CA ALA A 166 2.06 0.81 -9.44
C ALA A 166 1.65 -0.61 -9.88
N VAL A 167 0.73 -0.69 -10.85
CA VAL A 167 0.22 -1.97 -11.38
C VAL A 167 1.34 -2.76 -12.07
N GLU A 168 2.17 -2.09 -12.88
CA GLU A 168 3.33 -2.70 -13.52
C GLU A 168 4.32 -3.26 -12.50
N GLN A 169 4.71 -2.44 -11.51
CA GLN A 169 5.67 -2.83 -10.48
C GLN A 169 5.19 -4.02 -9.65
N VAL A 170 3.91 -4.04 -9.27
CA VAL A 170 3.32 -5.16 -8.51
C VAL A 170 3.37 -6.45 -9.33
N ARG A 171 3.02 -6.40 -10.62
CA ARG A 171 3.03 -7.58 -11.49
C ARG A 171 4.45 -8.05 -11.82
N GLU A 172 5.39 -7.12 -11.99
CA GLU A 172 6.81 -7.43 -12.19
C GLU A 172 7.40 -8.14 -10.97
N GLN A 173 7.12 -7.63 -9.77
CA GLN A 173 7.72 -8.16 -8.56
C GLN A 173 7.01 -9.42 -8.03
N LEU A 174 5.67 -9.44 -8.03
CA LEU A 174 4.88 -10.48 -7.35
C LEU A 174 4.33 -11.55 -8.31
N GLY A 175 4.30 -11.28 -9.62
CA GLY A 175 3.94 -12.25 -10.65
C GLY A 175 2.91 -11.73 -11.67
N ALA A 176 3.10 -12.12 -12.93
CA ALA A 176 2.31 -11.64 -14.07
C ALA A 176 0.84 -12.13 -14.09
N ASP A 177 0.50 -13.14 -13.27
CA ASP A 177 -0.86 -13.67 -13.15
C ASP A 177 -1.77 -12.79 -12.28
N ILE A 178 -1.21 -11.85 -11.51
CA ILE A 178 -1.97 -10.87 -10.70
C ILE A 178 -2.77 -9.96 -11.63
N VAL A 179 -4.08 -9.84 -11.38
CA VAL A 179 -4.92 -8.94 -12.17
C VAL A 179 -4.67 -7.50 -11.74
N GLY A 180 -4.39 -6.64 -12.71
CA GLY A 180 -4.07 -5.23 -12.50
C GLY A 180 -5.05 -4.31 -13.19
N VAL A 181 -5.51 -3.27 -12.49
CA VAL A 181 -6.39 -2.23 -13.04
C VAL A 181 -5.76 -0.85 -12.82
N ALA A 182 -5.19 -0.30 -13.89
CA ALA A 182 -4.71 1.08 -13.88
C ALA A 182 -5.90 2.05 -14.05
N VAL A 183 -6.17 2.85 -13.02
CA VAL A 183 -7.26 3.85 -13.05
C VAL A 183 -6.79 5.24 -13.50
N LYS A 184 -5.47 5.41 -13.61
CA LYS A 184 -4.82 6.61 -14.09
C LYS A 184 -3.42 6.29 -14.62
N ARG A 185 -2.91 7.19 -15.46
CA ARG A 185 -1.51 7.19 -15.92
C ARG A 185 -0.86 8.51 -15.54
N GLY A 186 0.29 8.43 -14.87
CA GLY A 186 1.05 9.60 -14.51
C GLY A 186 1.77 10.26 -15.68
N TYR A 187 1.80 11.59 -15.68
CA TYR A 187 2.73 12.40 -16.47
C TYR A 187 3.92 12.85 -15.63
N SER A 188 3.71 13.02 -14.32
CA SER A 188 4.72 13.39 -13.34
C SER A 188 4.22 13.06 -11.93
N THR A 189 5.02 13.35 -10.90
CA THR A 189 4.64 13.17 -9.49
C THR A 189 3.30 13.83 -9.11
N TYR A 190 2.94 14.94 -9.76
CA TYR A 190 1.74 15.73 -9.42
C TYR A 190 0.77 15.92 -10.58
N SER A 191 0.87 15.07 -11.61
CA SER A 191 0.01 15.17 -12.79
C SER A 191 -0.27 13.78 -13.36
N ALA A 192 -1.53 13.52 -13.67
CA ALA A 192 -1.98 12.27 -14.27
C ALA A 192 -3.20 12.49 -15.16
N VAL A 193 -3.37 11.60 -16.15
CA VAL A 193 -4.65 11.42 -16.86
C VAL A 193 -5.44 10.31 -16.17
N HIS A 194 -6.71 10.57 -15.89
CA HIS A 194 -7.58 9.70 -15.11
C HIS A 194 -8.68 9.11 -15.96
N LEU A 195 -9.13 7.91 -15.59
CA LEU A 195 -10.43 7.41 -16.03
C LEU A 195 -11.57 8.21 -15.39
N HIS A 196 -12.78 8.09 -15.96
CA HIS A 196 -13.98 8.52 -15.25
C HIS A 196 -14.19 7.66 -13.99
N PRO A 197 -14.59 8.20 -12.83
CA PRO A 197 -14.73 7.43 -11.59
C PRO A 197 -15.63 6.19 -11.72
N GLU A 198 -16.77 6.30 -12.41
CA GLU A 198 -17.66 5.14 -12.65
C GLU A 198 -16.99 4.06 -13.52
N ARG A 199 -16.15 4.48 -14.48
CA ARG A 199 -15.41 3.54 -15.32
C ARG A 199 -14.33 2.82 -14.52
N ALA A 200 -13.61 3.54 -13.65
CA ALA A 200 -12.64 2.94 -12.74
C ALA A 200 -13.30 1.91 -11.81
N GLN A 201 -14.42 2.26 -11.18
CA GLN A 201 -15.18 1.35 -10.32
C GLN A 201 -15.66 0.10 -11.07
N ALA A 202 -16.19 0.26 -12.29
CA ALA A 202 -16.61 -0.88 -13.11
C ALA A 202 -15.45 -1.82 -13.44
N LEU A 203 -14.29 -1.28 -13.81
CA LEU A 203 -13.08 -2.06 -14.09
C LEU A 203 -12.52 -2.76 -12.85
N ILE A 204 -12.53 -2.08 -11.69
CA ILE A 204 -12.11 -2.69 -10.42
C ILE A 204 -13.02 -3.87 -10.07
N ARG A 205 -14.34 -3.70 -10.14
CA ARG A 205 -15.31 -4.78 -9.88
C ARG A 205 -15.07 -5.98 -10.82
N GLU A 206 -14.91 -5.73 -12.11
CA GLU A 206 -14.61 -6.75 -13.11
C GLU A 206 -13.28 -7.47 -12.84
N GLY A 207 -12.22 -6.70 -12.59
CA GLY A 207 -10.88 -7.21 -12.37
C GLY A 207 -10.75 -8.01 -11.07
N VAL A 208 -11.44 -7.61 -10.00
CA VAL A 208 -11.48 -8.40 -8.76
C VAL A 208 -12.18 -9.73 -8.99
N ARG A 209 -13.34 -9.74 -9.67
CA ARG A 209 -14.04 -10.99 -10.01
C ARG A 209 -13.15 -11.93 -10.83
N GLU A 210 -12.41 -11.39 -11.80
CA GLU A 210 -11.42 -12.13 -12.58
C GLU A 210 -10.28 -12.68 -11.71
N ALA A 211 -9.74 -11.85 -10.82
CA ALA A 211 -8.63 -12.20 -9.92
C ALA A 211 -8.95 -13.42 -9.06
N LEU A 212 -10.13 -13.45 -8.45
CA LEU A 212 -10.54 -14.56 -7.59
C LEU A 212 -10.74 -15.87 -8.36
N GLY A 213 -11.15 -15.78 -9.64
CA GLY A 213 -11.20 -16.94 -10.54
C GLY A 213 -9.82 -17.53 -10.88
N ARG A 214 -8.73 -16.81 -10.59
CA ARG A 214 -7.34 -17.22 -10.86
C ARG A 214 -6.56 -17.61 -9.61
N LEU A 215 -7.19 -17.60 -8.44
CA LEU A 215 -6.50 -17.75 -7.15
C LEU A 215 -5.55 -18.95 -7.08
N GLY A 216 -5.94 -20.09 -7.66
CA GLY A 216 -5.13 -21.32 -7.69
C GLY A 216 -3.85 -21.24 -8.54
N ARG A 217 -3.62 -20.18 -9.31
CA ARG A 217 -2.37 -19.93 -10.07
C ARG A 217 -1.39 -19.04 -9.32
N LEU A 218 -1.86 -18.32 -8.32
CA LEU A 218 -1.09 -17.32 -7.60
C LEU A 218 -0.24 -17.98 -6.52
N LYS A 219 0.92 -17.40 -6.26
CA LYS A 219 1.85 -17.86 -5.23
C LYS A 219 2.02 -16.76 -4.17
N PRO A 220 2.01 -17.10 -2.88
CA PRO A 220 2.37 -16.16 -1.83
C PRO A 220 3.81 -15.68 -2.00
N TRP A 221 4.06 -14.39 -1.80
CA TRP A 221 5.38 -13.79 -1.88
C TRP A 221 6.06 -13.85 -0.51
N ARG A 222 7.21 -14.53 -0.39
CA ARG A 222 7.84 -14.83 0.90
C ARG A 222 9.33 -14.48 0.87
N LEU A 223 9.89 -14.20 2.05
CA LEU A 223 11.34 -14.15 2.21
C LEU A 223 11.94 -15.56 2.12
N GLU A 224 13.12 -15.66 1.51
CA GLU A 224 13.90 -16.90 1.44
C GLU A 224 14.97 -16.88 2.54
N GLY A 225 14.57 -17.26 3.76
CA GLY A 225 15.46 -17.25 4.92
C GLY A 225 15.81 -15.84 5.39
N GLU A 226 16.92 -15.72 6.13
CA GLU A 226 17.38 -14.43 6.63
C GLU A 226 17.79 -13.53 5.45
N THR A 227 17.04 -12.45 5.25
CA THR A 227 17.19 -11.55 4.12
C THR A 227 17.61 -10.16 4.61
N ARG A 228 18.59 -9.58 3.92
CA ARG A 228 19.05 -8.21 4.13
C ARG A 228 18.03 -7.21 3.58
N VAL A 229 17.72 -6.20 4.38
CA VAL A 229 16.87 -5.07 4.02
C VAL A 229 17.68 -3.78 4.15
N GLU A 230 17.61 -2.93 3.14
CA GLU A 230 18.27 -1.62 3.13
C GLU A 230 17.23 -0.52 2.94
N VAL A 231 17.38 0.56 3.69
CA VAL A 231 16.48 1.73 3.64
C VAL A 231 17.33 2.95 3.34
N ASP A 232 17.05 3.60 2.21
CA ASP A 232 17.65 4.88 1.85
C ASP A 232 16.76 6.03 2.31
N PHE A 233 17.40 7.06 2.85
CA PHE A 233 16.74 8.28 3.29
C PHE A 233 17.11 9.49 2.42
N ASP A 234 16.31 10.55 2.56
CA ASP A 234 16.54 11.84 1.91
C ASP A 234 17.75 12.60 2.50
N HIS A 235 18.06 12.37 3.78
CA HIS A 235 19.10 13.09 4.52
C HIS A 235 19.91 12.16 5.45
N GLU A 236 21.20 12.47 5.64
CA GLU A 236 22.13 11.67 6.47
C GLU A 236 21.71 11.62 7.95
N ALA A 237 21.11 12.69 8.44
CA ALA A 237 20.56 12.79 9.80
C ALA A 237 19.54 11.68 10.10
N CYS A 238 18.76 11.21 9.12
CA CYS A 238 17.86 10.07 9.30
C CYS A 238 18.66 8.78 9.56
N ALA A 239 19.75 8.56 8.83
CA ALA A 239 20.65 7.44 9.07
C ALA A 239 21.39 7.55 10.41
N ASP A 240 21.80 8.75 10.82
CA ASP A 240 22.43 9.00 12.13
C ASP A 240 21.48 8.64 13.29
N GLN A 241 20.18 8.94 13.14
CA GLN A 241 19.16 8.59 14.14
C GLN A 241 18.81 7.10 14.16
N CYS A 242 18.89 6.43 13.01
CA CYS A 242 18.53 5.01 12.90
C CYS A 242 19.67 4.06 13.27
N ALA A 243 20.93 4.44 13.02
CA ALA A 243 22.09 3.57 13.26
C ALA A 243 22.23 3.04 14.71
N PRO A 244 21.80 3.76 15.77
CA PRO A 244 21.81 3.24 17.14
C PRO A 244 20.72 2.20 17.44
N ILE A 245 19.74 1.96 16.55
CA ILE A 245 18.69 0.97 16.77
C ILE A 245 19.34 -0.43 16.80
N PRO A 246 19.09 -1.26 17.83
CA PRO A 246 19.64 -2.61 17.90
C PRO A 246 19.29 -3.45 16.66
N GLY A 247 20.31 -4.08 16.06
CA GLY A 247 20.15 -4.90 14.85
C GLY A 247 20.13 -4.11 13.54
N THR A 248 20.41 -2.80 13.58
CA THR A 248 20.64 -1.98 12.39
C THR A 248 22.12 -1.63 12.23
N GLU A 249 22.54 -1.34 11.01
CA GLU A 249 23.87 -0.84 10.69
C GLU A 249 23.80 0.27 9.63
N ARG A 250 24.66 1.28 9.72
CA ARG A 250 24.82 2.28 8.67
C ARG A 250 25.74 1.74 7.59
N VAL A 251 25.23 1.64 6.37
CA VAL A 251 25.97 1.06 5.23
C VAL A 251 26.22 2.06 4.10
N GLY A 252 25.73 3.28 4.27
CA GLY A 252 26.00 4.40 3.38
C GLY A 252 25.75 5.75 4.04
N PRO A 253 25.99 6.85 3.31
CA PRO A 253 25.78 8.20 3.82
C PRO A 253 24.33 8.43 4.28
N ARG A 254 23.35 7.86 3.59
CA ARG A 254 21.92 7.99 3.89
C ARG A 254 21.21 6.64 3.98
N THR A 255 21.96 5.57 4.18
CA THR A 255 21.44 4.20 4.09
C THR A 255 21.72 3.44 5.38
N VAL A 256 20.68 2.81 5.92
CA VAL A 256 20.80 1.82 6.98
C VAL A 256 20.33 0.45 6.49
N ALA A 257 20.85 -0.60 7.10
CA ALA A 257 20.44 -1.97 6.81
C ALA A 257 20.12 -2.74 8.08
N PHE A 258 19.27 -3.75 7.94
CA PHE A 258 18.98 -4.76 8.96
C PHE A 258 18.66 -6.10 8.27
N SER A 259 18.64 -7.19 9.04
CA SER A 259 18.19 -8.50 8.55
C SER A 259 16.81 -8.85 9.11
N ALA A 260 16.02 -9.60 8.34
CA ALA A 260 14.74 -10.16 8.76
C ALA A 260 14.55 -11.57 8.21
N SER A 261 13.93 -12.45 8.98
CA SER A 261 13.67 -13.86 8.63
C SER A 261 12.21 -14.15 8.28
N SER A 262 11.33 -13.14 8.40
CA SER A 262 9.91 -13.21 8.04
C SER A 262 9.42 -11.85 7.55
N GLY A 263 8.32 -11.84 6.79
CA GLY A 263 7.68 -10.59 6.35
C GLY A 263 7.22 -9.72 7.51
N VAL A 264 6.67 -10.33 8.58
CA VAL A 264 6.25 -9.63 9.81
C VAL A 264 7.44 -8.97 10.49
N GLU A 265 8.54 -9.70 10.69
CA GLU A 265 9.76 -9.14 11.30
C GLU A 265 10.32 -7.98 10.46
N LEU A 266 10.34 -8.15 9.13
CA LEU A 266 10.75 -7.11 8.20
C LEU A 266 9.90 -5.86 8.37
N PHE A 267 8.57 -6.00 8.36
CA PHE A 267 7.65 -4.89 8.51
C PHE A 267 7.82 -4.17 9.85
N GLN A 268 7.95 -4.92 10.95
CA GLN A 268 8.12 -4.35 12.28
C GLN A 268 9.43 -3.55 12.39
N LYS A 269 10.55 -4.12 11.92
CA LYS A 269 11.85 -3.43 11.90
C LYS A 269 11.83 -2.23 10.96
N PHE A 270 11.27 -2.38 9.77
CA PHE A 270 11.10 -1.29 8.81
C PHE A 270 10.31 -0.13 9.41
N ARG A 271 9.17 -0.42 10.07
CA ARG A 271 8.33 0.61 10.70
C ARG A 271 9.09 1.38 11.79
N ILE A 272 9.88 0.69 12.61
CA ILE A 272 10.73 1.34 13.62
C ILE A 272 11.75 2.26 12.93
N VAL A 273 12.50 1.75 11.95
CA VAL A 273 13.51 2.51 11.21
C VAL A 273 12.90 3.73 10.50
N ALA A 274 11.79 3.54 9.79
CA ALA A 274 11.12 4.60 9.05
C ALA A 274 10.57 5.70 9.98
N ASN A 275 10.01 5.33 11.14
CA ASN A 275 9.48 6.29 12.11
C ASN A 275 10.60 7.00 12.89
N THR A 276 11.67 6.29 13.28
CA THR A 276 12.82 6.90 13.95
C THR A 276 13.48 7.94 13.04
N GLY A 277 13.64 7.66 11.75
CA GLY A 277 14.20 8.61 10.80
C GLY A 277 13.36 9.89 10.62
N ASP A 278 12.10 9.91 11.05
CA ASP A 278 11.24 11.09 10.96
C ASP A 278 11.43 12.07 12.14
N ILE A 279 12.07 11.64 13.24
CA ILE A 279 12.15 12.45 14.45
C ILE A 279 12.95 13.73 14.17
N LYS A 280 12.27 14.88 14.23
CA LYS A 280 12.90 16.19 14.02
C LYS A 280 13.34 16.76 15.37
N LEU A 281 14.62 16.59 15.70
CA LEU A 281 15.21 17.10 16.95
C LEU A 281 15.63 18.59 16.88
N HIS A 282 15.59 19.22 15.71
CA HIS A 282 16.09 20.58 15.47
C HIS A 282 15.04 21.53 14.86
N LYS A 283 13.77 21.35 15.18
CA LYS A 283 12.70 22.30 14.79
C LYS A 283 12.38 23.26 15.92
#